data_AF-A0A4P5WDC6-F1
#
_entry.id   AF-A0A4P5WDC6-F1
#
_cell.length_a   1.000
_cell.length_b   1.000
_cell.length_c   1.000
_cell.angle_alpha   90.00
_cell.angle_beta   90.00
_cell.angle_gamma   90.00
#
_symmetry.space_group_name_H-M   'P 1'
#
loop_
_entity.id
_entity.type
_entity.pdbx_description
1 polymer ?
#
loop_
_entity_poly.entity_id
_entity_poly.type
_entity_poly.pdbx_seq_one_letter_code
_entity_poly.pdbx_strand_id
1 'polypeptide(L)'
;MFDAKTIDEMANKLAGVIPPALHTVKDDLEKTFRAVLQSALGKMDLVTREEFEVQKLVLAKTRTNLEALEKRVEALEASVAPTQD
;
A
#
# COMPACT_ATOMS: atom_id res chain seq x y z
N MET A 1 -3.17 -7.62 1.51
CA MET A 1 -4.31 -7.14 0.72
C MET A 1 -5.41 -6.86 1.72
N PHE A 2 -6.25 -5.86 1.49
CA PHE A 2 -7.46 -5.73 2.28
C PHE A 2 -8.38 -6.87 1.82
N ASP A 3 -8.23 -8.01 2.47
CA ASP A 3 -9.03 -9.20 2.22
C ASP A 3 -10.25 -9.18 3.14
N ALA A 4 -11.29 -9.91 2.75
CA ALA A 4 -12.45 -10.15 3.61
C ALA A 4 -11.99 -10.54 5.03
N LYS A 5 -11.00 -11.43 5.15
CA LYS A 5 -10.42 -11.85 6.43
C LYS A 5 -9.89 -10.69 7.31
N THR A 6 -9.29 -9.67 6.71
CA THR A 6 -8.81 -8.49 7.47
C THR A 6 -9.96 -7.60 7.94
N ILE A 7 -11.03 -7.49 7.13
CA ILE A 7 -12.26 -6.78 7.50
C ILE A 7 -12.96 -7.55 8.63
N ASP A 8 -12.96 -8.87 8.58
CA ASP A 8 -13.53 -9.76 9.59
C ASP A 8 -12.81 -9.62 10.93
N GLU A 9 -11.48 -9.55 10.91
CA GLU A 9 -10.68 -9.33 12.12
C GLU A 9 -10.93 -7.95 12.74
N MET A 10 -11.12 -6.92 11.91
CA MET A 10 -11.49 -5.58 12.40
C MET A 10 -12.91 -5.54 12.97
N ALA A 11 -13.87 -6.16 12.29
CA ALA A 11 -15.25 -6.28 12.76
C ALA A 11 -15.32 -7.04 14.09
N ASN A 12 -14.58 -8.14 14.22
CA ASN A 12 -14.50 -8.93 15.45
C ASN A 12 -13.86 -8.15 16.62
N LYS A 13 -12.80 -7.37 16.36
CA LYS A 13 -12.19 -6.51 17.37
C LYS A 13 -13.15 -5.42 17.84
N LEU A 14 -13.89 -4.80 16.92
CA LEU A 14 -14.93 -3.82 17.25
C LEU A 14 -16.07 -4.46 18.05
N ALA A 15 -16.51 -5.66 17.65
CA ALA A 15 -17.53 -6.43 18.36
C ALA A 15 -17.09 -6.85 19.78
N GLY A 16 -15.77 -7.04 20.00
CA GLY A 16 -15.18 -7.34 21.30
C GLY A 16 -15.19 -6.16 22.28
N VAL A 17 -15.39 -4.92 21.80
CA VAL A 17 -15.49 -3.70 22.62
C VAL A 17 -16.95 -3.36 22.97
N ILE A 18 -17.92 -4.16 22.48
CA ILE A 18 -19.34 -3.92 22.73
C ILE A 18 -19.67 -4.11 24.22
N PRO A 19 -20.33 -3.12 24.88
CA PRO A 19 -20.74 -3.23 26.27
C PRO A 19 -21.69 -4.42 26.52
N PRO A 20 -21.65 -5.03 27.72
CA PRO A 20 -22.42 -6.24 28.00
C PRO A 20 -23.95 -6.07 27.89
N ALA A 21 -24.44 -4.84 28.05
CA ALA A 21 -25.85 -4.49 27.85
C ALA A 21 -26.34 -4.67 26.39
N LEU A 22 -25.44 -4.77 25.42
CA LEU A 22 -25.74 -4.88 23.99
C LEU A 22 -25.39 -6.24 23.38
N HIS A 23 -25.06 -7.25 24.20
CA HIS A 23 -24.73 -8.59 23.71
C HIS A 23 -25.86 -9.28 22.93
N THR A 24 -27.12 -8.94 23.22
CA THR A 24 -28.29 -9.50 22.51
C THR A 24 -28.42 -9.04 21.06
N VAL A 25 -27.77 -7.93 20.71
CA VAL A 25 -27.75 -7.34 19.35
C VAL A 25 -26.37 -7.39 18.71
N LYS A 26 -25.42 -8.12 19.32
CA LYS A 26 -24.02 -8.20 18.88
C LYS A 26 -23.89 -8.61 17.40
N ASP A 27 -24.62 -9.63 16.98
CA ASP A 27 -24.52 -10.20 15.63
C ASP A 27 -25.00 -9.21 14.57
N ASP A 28 -26.03 -8.41 14.88
CA ASP A 28 -26.53 -7.38 13.98
C ASP A 28 -25.57 -6.18 13.93
N LEU A 29 -24.99 -5.78 15.06
CA LEU A 29 -23.92 -4.77 15.08
C LEU A 29 -22.70 -5.22 14.27
N GLU A 30 -22.27 -6.47 14.38
CA GLU A 30 -21.15 -7.01 13.62
C GLU A 30 -21.39 -6.90 12.11
N LYS A 31 -22.60 -7.27 11.65
CA LYS A 31 -23.00 -7.12 10.24
C LYS A 31 -23.00 -5.65 9.81
N THR A 32 -23.55 -4.75 10.63
CA THR A 32 -23.53 -3.31 10.35
C THR A 32 -22.10 -2.78 10.26
N PHE A 33 -21.22 -3.15 11.19
CA PHE A 33 -19.83 -2.72 11.18
C PHE A 33 -19.08 -3.23 9.95
N ARG A 34 -19.27 -4.50 9.56
CA ARG A 34 -18.70 -5.05 8.34
C ARG A 34 -19.14 -4.25 7.11
N ALA A 35 -20.44 -3.95 6.97
CA ALA A 35 -20.96 -3.20 5.83
C ALA A 35 -20.40 -1.76 5.77
N VAL A 36 -20.30 -1.09 6.92
CA VAL A 36 -19.70 0.25 7.02
C VAL A 36 -18.21 0.22 6.68
N LEU A 37 -17.45 -0.75 7.19
CA LEU A 37 -16.03 -0.91 6.88
C LEU A 37 -15.81 -1.20 5.40
N GLN A 38 -16.60 -2.08 4.80
CA GLN A 38 -16.55 -2.35 3.36
C GLN A 38 -16.85 -1.11 2.53
N SER A 39 -17.87 -0.33 2.90
CA SER A 39 -18.22 0.91 2.20
C SER A 39 -17.15 1.99 2.38
N ALA A 40 -16.58 2.13 3.57
CA ALA A 40 -15.53 3.10 3.86
C ALA A 40 -14.23 2.76 3.11
N LEU A 41 -13.78 1.50 3.16
CA LEU A 41 -12.61 1.05 2.40
C LEU A 41 -12.84 1.15 0.88
N GLY A 42 -14.04 0.83 0.39
CA GLY A 42 -14.37 0.99 -1.03
C GLY A 42 -14.39 2.45 -1.51
N LYS A 43 -14.52 3.42 -0.60
CA LYS A 43 -14.40 4.87 -0.89
C LYS A 43 -12.97 5.39 -0.78
N MET A 44 -12.04 4.61 -0.23
CA MET A 44 -10.62 4.95 -0.24
C MET A 44 -10.07 4.62 -1.64
N ASP A 45 -9.13 5.42 -2.13
CA ASP A 45 -8.42 5.21 -3.40
C ASP A 45 -7.42 4.04 -3.25
N LEU A 46 -7.97 2.83 -3.07
CA LEU A 46 -7.20 1.62 -2.82
C LEU A 46 -6.70 1.07 -4.13
N VAL A 47 -5.38 1.00 -4.29
CA VAL A 47 -4.75 0.24 -5.37
C VAL A 47 -4.70 -1.25 -5.02
N THR A 48 -4.84 -2.11 -6.03
CA THR A 48 -4.69 -3.55 -5.84
C THR A 48 -3.24 -3.90 -5.50
N ARG A 49 -3.04 -5.07 -4.87
CA ARG A 49 -1.69 -5.58 -4.60
C ARG A 49 -0.89 -5.76 -5.89
N GLU A 50 -1.53 -6.23 -6.95
CA GLU A 50 -0.88 -6.44 -8.24
C GLU A 50 -0.38 -5.12 -8.84
N GLU A 51 -1.22 -4.07 -8.86
CA GLU A 51 -0.82 -2.74 -9.30
C GLU A 51 0.32 -2.15 -8.45
N PHE A 52 0.29 -2.35 -7.14
CA PHE A 52 1.37 -1.92 -6.26
C PHE A 52 2.70 -2.63 -6.57
N GLU A 53 2.68 -3.95 -6.76
CA GLU A 53 3.89 -4.70 -7.11
C GLU A 53 4.41 -4.30 -8.51
N VAL A 54 3.52 -4.04 -9.47
CA VAL A 54 3.91 -3.51 -10.79
C VAL A 54 4.62 -2.17 -10.64
N GLN A 55 4.06 -1.23 -9.87
CA GLN A 55 4.68 0.08 -9.64
C GLN A 55 6.06 -0.06 -8.97
N LYS A 56 6.18 -0.98 -8.00
CA LYS A 56 7.46 -1.27 -7.34
C LYS A 56 8.51 -1.80 -8.32
N LEU A 57 8.13 -2.67 -9.24
CA LEU A 57 9.02 -3.17 -10.29
C LEU A 57 9.44 -2.06 -11.27
N VAL A 58 8.50 -1.21 -11.67
CA VAL A 58 8.80 -0.04 -12.51
C VAL A 58 9.80 0.87 -11.81
N LEU A 59 9.61 1.15 -10.52
CA LEU A 59 10.52 1.98 -9.73
C LEU A 59 11.93 1.36 -9.65
N ALA A 60 12.03 0.06 -9.41
CA ALA A 60 13.31 -0.65 -9.37
C ALA A 60 14.05 -0.57 -10.71
N LYS A 61 13.32 -0.74 -11.83
CA LYS A 61 13.87 -0.61 -13.18
C LYS A 61 14.35 0.82 -13.46
N THR A 62 13.56 1.82 -13.09
CA THR A 62 13.92 3.23 -13.27
C THR A 62 15.18 3.59 -12.50
N ARG A 63 15.32 3.10 -11.25
CA ARG A 63 16.54 3.30 -10.45
C ARG A 63 17.77 2.68 -11.11
N THR A 64 17.64 1.46 -11.61
CA THR A 64 18.73 0.79 -12.33
C THR A 64 19.17 1.59 -13.57
N ASN A 65 18.20 2.08 -14.34
CA ASN A 65 18.47 2.89 -15.52
C ASN A 65 19.10 4.23 -15.17
N LEU A 66 18.67 4.85 -14.07
CA LEU A 66 19.22 6.11 -13.57
C LEU A 66 20.70 5.94 -13.19
N GLU A 67 21.02 4.92 -12.39
CA GLU A 67 22.40 4.61 -11.99
C GLU A 67 23.31 4.33 -13.20
N ALA A 68 22.78 3.71 -14.26
CA ALA A 68 23.52 3.49 -15.50
C ALA A 68 23.77 4.79 -16.28
N LEU A 69 22.79 5.71 -16.29
CA LEU A 69 22.94 7.02 -16.92
C LEU A 69 23.92 7.90 -16.15
N GLU A 70 23.85 7.92 -14.82
CA GLU A 70 24.79 8.64 -13.95
C GLU A 70 26.24 8.22 -14.25
N LYS A 71 26.53 6.92 -14.30
CA LYS A 71 27.87 6.42 -14.67
C LYS A 71 28.32 6.84 -16.06
N ARG A 72 27.39 6.88 -17.03
CA ARG A 72 27.70 7.33 -18.39
C ARG A 72 28.02 8.82 -18.41
N VAL A 73 27.30 9.63 -17.63
CA VAL A 73 27.56 11.06 -17.50
C VAL A 73 28.91 11.27 -16.83
N GLU A 74 29.20 10.61 -15.71
CA GLU A 74 30.51 10.69 -15.04
C GLU A 74 31.67 10.33 -15.98
N ALA A 75 31.54 9.26 -16.76
CA ALA A 75 32.56 8.85 -17.72
C ALA A 75 32.77 9.90 -18.83
N LEU A 76 31.68 10.53 -19.30
CA LEU A 76 31.76 11.60 -20.28
C LEU A 76 32.37 12.87 -19.69
N GLU A 77 31.97 13.26 -18.48
CA GLU A 77 32.54 14.39 -17.75
C GLU A 77 34.04 14.19 -17.50
N ALA A 78 34.47 12.99 -17.11
CA ALA A 78 35.88 12.65 -16.94
C ALA A 78 36.66 12.69 -18.28
N SER A 79 36.01 12.37 -19.40
CA SER A 79 36.63 12.45 -20.73
C SER A 79 36.73 13.86 -21.30
N VAL A 80 35.88 14.78 -20.81
CA VAL A 80 35.82 16.19 -21.24
C VAL A 80 36.53 17.11 -20.25
N ALA A 81 36.84 16.62 -19.04
CA ALA A 81 37.67 17.33 -18.07
C ALA A 81 38.99 17.72 -18.74
N PRO A 82 39.33 19.02 -18.81
CA PRO A 82 40.54 19.45 -19.47
C PRO A 82 41.72 18.80 -18.77
N THR A 83 42.54 18.08 -19.53
CA THR A 83 43.90 17.69 -19.15
C THR A 83 44.58 18.95 -18.62
N GLN A 84 44.63 19.10 -17.30
CA GLN A 84 45.51 20.08 -16.68
C GLN A 84 46.93 19.53 -16.84
N ASP A 85 47.79 20.35 -17.44
CA ASP A 85 49.23 20.13 -17.63
C ASP A 85 49.96 19.64 -16.37
#